data_AF-A0A952FVV0-F1
#
_entry.id   AF-A0A952FVV0-F1
#
_cell.length_a   1.000
_cell.length_b   1.000
_cell.length_c   1.000
_cell.angle_alpha   90.00
_cell.angle_beta   90.00
_cell.angle_gamma   90.00
#
_symmetry.space_group_name_H-M   'P 1'
#
loop_
_entity.id
_entity.type
_entity.pdbx_description
1 polymer ?
#
loop_
_entity_poly.entity_id
_entity_poly.type
_entity_poly.pdbx_seq_one_letter_code
_entity_poly.pdbx_strand_id
1 'polypeptide(L)'
;MPPLHHSPIRDDNALPDRQRKGRGSVSNRTSARFGNADRYEVEDGWTVEENTALERKKTILGIDSARRIISQNDSPDVGFDRSINPYKGCEHGCIYCFARPTHAYLDLSPGLDFETRIFRKPNAAELLRAELSERRYKAGPLVVGINTDAYQPTEKTERITRSILEVLHEFRHPVSIIT
;
A
#
# COMPACT_ATOMS: atom_id res chain seq x y z
N MET A 1 27.90 38.38 -20.80
CA MET A 1 26.75 37.84 -20.05
C MET A 1 27.19 36.53 -19.42
N PRO A 2 27.22 36.40 -18.09
CA PRO A 2 27.53 35.12 -17.44
C PRO A 2 26.37 34.14 -17.66
N PRO A 3 26.63 32.83 -17.79
CA PRO A 3 25.57 31.84 -17.93
C PRO A 3 24.73 31.80 -16.66
N LEU A 4 23.40 31.80 -16.80
CA LEU A 4 22.48 31.56 -15.70
C LEU A 4 22.69 30.13 -15.22
N HIS A 5 23.46 29.98 -14.13
CA HIS A 5 23.50 28.73 -13.37
C HIS A 5 22.09 28.48 -12.84
N HIS A 6 21.39 27.52 -13.45
CA HIS A 6 20.16 26.99 -12.89
C HIS A 6 20.54 26.24 -11.61
N SER A 7 20.59 26.95 -10.49
CA SER A 7 20.72 26.31 -9.19
C SER A 7 19.44 25.50 -8.97
N PRO A 8 19.53 24.18 -8.72
CA PRO A 8 18.35 23.39 -8.40
C PRO A 8 17.70 23.98 -7.14
N ILE A 9 16.38 24.20 -7.22
CA ILE A 9 15.56 24.69 -6.10
C ILE A 9 15.76 23.72 -4.94
N ARG A 10 16.46 24.16 -3.88
CA ARG A 10 16.59 23.46 -2.60
C ARG A 10 15.23 23.50 -1.89
N ASP A 11 14.82 22.34 -1.38
CA ASP A 11 13.59 22.14 -0.63
C ASP A 11 13.98 21.51 0.71
N ASP A 12 13.75 22.23 1.81
CA ASP A 12 14.28 21.96 3.15
C ASP A 12 13.58 20.79 3.90
N ASN A 13 12.87 19.91 3.19
CA ASN A 13 11.99 18.87 3.76
C ASN A 13 12.16 17.44 3.17
N ALA A 14 13.21 17.14 2.38
CA ALA A 14 13.44 15.77 1.90
C ALA A 14 13.98 14.85 3.04
N LEU A 15 14.23 13.54 2.85
CA LEU A 15 14.87 12.65 3.86
C LEU A 15 15.93 11.74 3.20
N PRO A 16 17.02 11.30 3.86
CA PRO A 16 18.08 10.53 3.23
C PRO A 16 17.77 9.01 3.27
N ASP A 17 18.33 8.25 2.33
CA ASP A 17 18.22 6.79 2.30
C ASP A 17 18.96 6.19 3.52
N ARG A 18 18.24 5.90 4.61
CA ARG A 18 18.78 5.36 5.87
C ARG A 18 17.97 4.16 6.34
N GLN A 19 18.64 3.14 6.85
CA GLN A 19 17.97 1.97 7.42
C GLN A 19 17.17 2.36 8.67
N ARG A 20 15.87 2.02 8.70
CA ARG A 20 14.97 2.28 9.84
C ARG A 20 14.53 0.96 10.45
N LYS A 21 14.59 0.84 11.77
CA LYS A 21 14.15 -0.38 12.47
C LYS A 21 12.67 -0.66 12.20
N GLY A 22 12.35 -1.88 11.77
CA GLY A 22 10.99 -2.32 11.47
C GLY A 22 10.46 -1.87 10.10
N ARG A 23 11.35 -1.43 9.21
CA ARG A 23 11.04 -0.96 7.86
C ARG A 23 11.91 -1.70 6.84
N GLY A 24 11.33 -2.13 5.74
CA GLY A 24 12.04 -2.96 4.76
C GLY A 24 12.66 -2.16 3.62
N SER A 25 12.06 -1.02 3.25
CA SER A 25 12.69 -0.11 2.28
C SER A 25 13.58 0.92 2.96
N VAL A 26 14.78 1.10 2.42
CA VAL A 26 15.69 2.20 2.81
C VAL A 26 15.40 3.49 2.05
N SER A 27 14.78 3.39 0.86
CA SER A 27 14.49 4.55 0.02
C SER A 27 13.04 5.00 0.11
N ASN A 28 12.83 6.31 -0.05
CA ASN A 28 11.52 6.92 -0.25
C ASN A 28 11.44 7.73 -1.55
N ARG A 29 12.24 7.35 -2.56
CA ARG A 29 12.25 8.05 -3.85
C ARG A 29 10.89 7.92 -4.51
N THR A 30 10.39 9.02 -5.03
CA THR A 30 9.09 9.06 -5.69
C THR A 30 9.17 8.27 -6.99
N SER A 31 8.10 7.57 -7.34
CA SER A 31 8.04 6.88 -8.62
C SER A 31 8.11 7.86 -9.79
N ALA A 32 8.97 7.60 -10.76
CA ALA A 32 9.04 8.37 -12.02
C ALA A 32 7.84 8.12 -12.97
N ARG A 33 6.88 7.28 -12.59
CA ARG A 33 5.80 6.79 -13.47
C ARG A 33 4.92 7.88 -14.08
N PHE A 34 4.53 8.90 -13.31
CA PHE A 34 3.68 10.00 -13.80
C PHE A 34 4.40 11.36 -13.84
N GLY A 35 5.73 11.35 -13.74
CA GLY A 35 6.58 12.50 -14.05
C GLY A 35 6.47 13.67 -13.06
N ASN A 36 6.79 13.44 -11.79
CA ASN A 36 7.15 14.54 -10.88
C ASN A 36 8.67 14.56 -10.67
N ALA A 37 9.22 15.77 -10.46
CA ALA A 37 10.63 15.94 -10.15
C ALA A 37 10.99 15.17 -8.86
N ASP A 38 11.96 14.28 -8.96
CA ASP A 38 12.52 13.54 -7.82
C ASP A 38 13.34 14.52 -6.96
N ARG A 39 12.95 14.68 -5.69
CA ARG A 39 13.68 15.50 -4.70
C ARG A 39 14.14 14.57 -3.59
N TYR A 40 15.45 14.49 -3.35
CA TYR A 40 16.04 13.64 -2.31
C TYR A 40 17.10 14.42 -1.51
N GLU A 41 17.30 14.05 -0.25
CA GLU A 41 18.36 14.63 0.57
C GLU A 41 19.73 14.05 0.21
N VAL A 42 20.71 14.93 0.23
CA VAL A 42 22.13 14.61 0.13
C VAL A 42 22.78 15.05 1.42
N GLU A 43 23.68 14.22 1.97
CA GLU A 43 24.49 14.59 3.13
C GLU A 43 25.28 15.86 2.81
N ASP A 44 25.04 16.92 3.58
CA ASP A 44 25.65 18.24 3.38
C ASP A 44 26.98 18.40 4.14
N GLY A 45 27.43 17.34 4.83
CA GLY A 45 28.70 17.28 5.57
C GLY A 45 28.67 17.88 6.97
N TRP A 46 27.52 18.35 7.46
CA TRP A 46 27.38 18.93 8.80
C TRP A 46 26.83 17.88 9.77
N THR A 47 27.71 17.12 10.41
CA THR A 47 27.31 16.14 11.43
C THR A 47 26.94 16.85 12.73
N VAL A 48 25.65 16.97 13.01
CA VAL A 48 25.16 17.10 14.39
C VAL A 48 25.29 15.70 15.01
N GLU A 49 25.82 15.58 16.23
CA GLU A 49 25.72 14.34 17.01
C GLU A 49 24.24 14.05 17.25
N GLU A 50 23.60 13.38 16.28
CA GLU A 50 22.19 13.04 16.33
C GLU A 50 22.01 12.01 17.44
N ASN A 51 21.16 12.33 18.40
CA ASN A 51 20.60 11.38 19.33
C ASN A 51 19.94 10.27 18.51
N THR A 52 20.65 9.16 18.27
CA THR A 52 20.32 8.08 17.31
C THR A 52 19.16 7.20 17.78
N ALA A 53 18.05 7.80 18.18
CA ALA A 53 16.76 7.17 18.15
C ALA A 53 16.03 7.73 16.93
N LEU A 54 16.42 7.27 15.72
CA LEU A 54 15.67 7.54 14.49
C LEU A 54 14.19 7.35 14.80
N GLU A 55 13.42 8.44 14.82
CA GLU A 55 12.03 8.39 15.23
C GLU A 55 11.30 7.35 14.36
N ARG A 56 10.53 6.47 15.02
CA ARG A 56 9.74 5.47 14.31
C ARG A 56 8.75 6.21 13.41
N LYS A 57 8.97 6.19 12.09
CA LYS A 57 8.05 6.75 11.11
C LYS A 57 6.70 6.05 11.27
N LYS A 58 5.71 6.79 11.77
CA LYS A 58 4.37 6.27 12.06
C LYS A 58 3.67 5.90 10.76
N THR A 59 2.92 4.80 10.80
CA THR A 59 2.02 4.43 9.72
C THR A 59 0.84 5.42 9.70
N ILE A 60 0.55 5.97 8.53
CA ILE A 60 -0.58 6.86 8.28
C ILE A 60 -1.64 6.06 7.52
N LEU A 61 -2.89 6.12 8.01
CA LEU A 61 -4.03 5.46 7.39
C LEU A 61 -4.86 6.46 6.60
N GLY A 62 -4.88 6.32 5.28
CA GLY A 62 -5.77 7.03 4.37
C GLY A 62 -7.04 6.22 4.06
N ILE A 63 -8.06 6.87 3.51
CA ILE A 63 -9.28 6.21 3.04
C ILE A 63 -9.18 5.98 1.53
N ASP A 64 -9.43 4.76 1.09
CA ASP A 64 -9.61 4.41 -0.33
C ASP A 64 -11.10 4.40 -0.68
N SER A 65 -11.52 5.33 -1.55
CA SER A 65 -12.90 5.47 -2.02
C SER A 65 -13.21 4.48 -3.16
N ALA A 66 -13.01 3.20 -2.87
CA ALA A 66 -13.29 2.14 -3.82
C ALA A 66 -14.79 2.11 -4.19
N ARG A 67 -15.08 1.95 -5.49
CA ARG A 67 -16.46 1.75 -6.01
C ARG A 67 -16.85 0.28 -6.11
N ARG A 68 -15.84 -0.59 -6.14
CA ARG A 68 -15.94 -2.05 -6.15
C ARG A 68 -14.82 -2.62 -5.28
N ILE A 69 -15.09 -3.78 -4.68
CA ILE A 69 -14.16 -4.47 -3.79
C ILE A 69 -13.57 -5.73 -4.44
N ILE A 70 -14.32 -6.42 -5.32
CA ILE A 70 -13.82 -7.61 -6.00
C ILE A 70 -12.99 -7.17 -7.21
N SER A 71 -11.72 -7.59 -7.23
CA SER A 71 -10.85 -7.48 -8.39
C SER A 71 -10.86 -8.80 -9.14
N GLN A 72 -10.95 -8.75 -10.47
CA GLN A 72 -10.96 -9.93 -11.33
C GLN A 72 -9.67 -10.04 -12.15
N ASN A 73 -9.31 -11.27 -12.50
CA ASN A 73 -8.22 -11.59 -13.42
C ASN A 73 -8.60 -12.81 -14.28
N ASP A 74 -7.99 -12.92 -15.45
CA ASP A 74 -8.19 -13.98 -16.45
C ASP A 74 -6.90 -14.77 -16.73
N SER A 75 -5.93 -14.72 -15.81
CA SER A 75 -4.66 -15.40 -15.99
C SER A 75 -4.85 -16.92 -15.94
N PRO A 76 -4.33 -17.67 -16.94
CA PRO A 76 -4.41 -19.12 -16.94
C PRO A 76 -3.49 -19.78 -15.89
N ASP A 77 -2.59 -19.00 -15.28
CA ASP A 77 -1.54 -19.50 -14.38
C ASP A 77 -1.99 -19.57 -12.92
N VAL A 78 -3.13 -18.95 -12.58
CA VAL A 78 -3.66 -18.89 -11.20
C VAL A 78 -5.04 -19.55 -11.11
N GLY A 79 -5.23 -20.39 -10.09
CA GLY A 79 -6.45 -21.18 -9.91
C GLY A 79 -7.67 -20.40 -9.37
N PHE A 80 -7.65 -19.07 -9.42
CA PHE A 80 -8.73 -18.20 -8.96
C PHE A 80 -8.85 -16.99 -9.89
N ASP A 81 -10.08 -16.55 -10.13
CA ASP A 81 -10.38 -15.38 -10.97
C ASP A 81 -10.63 -14.13 -10.14
N ARG A 82 -10.83 -14.26 -8.82
CA ARG A 82 -11.30 -13.16 -7.95
C ARG A 82 -10.46 -12.97 -6.72
N SER A 83 -10.26 -11.71 -6.37
CA SER A 83 -9.57 -11.33 -5.15
C SER A 83 -10.14 -10.09 -4.48
N ILE A 84 -9.86 -9.98 -3.19
CA ILE A 84 -10.15 -8.80 -2.38
C ILE A 84 -8.88 -8.40 -1.64
N ASN A 85 -8.54 -7.11 -1.72
CA ASN A 85 -7.51 -6.50 -0.90
C ASN A 85 -8.17 -5.46 0.01
N PRO A 86 -8.26 -5.71 1.33
CA PRO A 86 -8.86 -4.79 2.30
C PRO A 86 -8.10 -3.46 2.41
N TYR A 87 -6.80 -3.51 2.08
CA TYR A 87 -5.87 -2.39 2.16
C TYR A 87 -5.10 -2.20 0.85
N LYS A 88 -4.49 -1.03 0.68
CA LYS A 88 -3.40 -0.77 -0.27
C LYS A 88 -2.15 -0.39 0.52
N GLY A 89 -1.04 -1.07 0.25
CA GLY A 89 0.17 -1.00 1.07
C GLY A 89 0.15 -2.02 2.19
N CYS A 90 1.31 -2.32 2.77
CA CYS A 90 1.44 -3.31 3.83
C CYS A 90 2.48 -2.90 4.87
N GLU A 91 2.09 -2.86 6.14
CA GLU A 91 2.97 -2.50 7.25
C GLU A 91 4.12 -3.48 7.50
N HIS A 92 4.00 -4.74 7.03
CA HIS A 92 5.08 -5.72 7.10
C HIS A 92 6.30 -5.29 6.28
N GLY A 93 6.10 -4.50 5.23
CA GLY A 93 7.19 -3.85 4.50
C GLY A 93 8.20 -4.81 3.87
N CYS A 94 7.85 -6.06 3.53
CA CYS A 94 8.79 -7.00 2.92
C CYS A 94 9.47 -6.37 1.69
N ILE A 95 10.80 -6.29 1.68
CA ILE A 95 11.54 -5.58 0.61
C ILE A 95 11.32 -6.23 -0.77
N TYR A 96 11.13 -7.55 -0.78
CA TYR A 96 10.85 -8.35 -1.98
C TYR A 96 9.36 -8.38 -2.38
N CYS A 97 8.50 -7.59 -1.73
CA CYS A 97 7.07 -7.62 -1.98
C CYS A 97 6.76 -7.13 -3.42
N PHE A 98 6.18 -8.02 -4.22
CA PHE A 98 5.81 -7.72 -5.61
C PHE A 98 4.76 -6.61 -5.73
N ALA A 99 4.01 -6.33 -4.66
CA ALA A 99 2.96 -5.32 -4.63
C ALA A 99 3.48 -3.88 -4.52
N ARG A 100 4.75 -3.68 -4.15
CA ARG A 100 5.37 -2.36 -3.97
C ARG A 100 5.14 -1.39 -5.14
N PRO A 101 5.29 -1.80 -6.42
CA PRO A 101 5.04 -0.92 -7.56
C PRO A 101 3.61 -0.40 -7.65
N THR A 102 2.64 -0.96 -6.92
CA THR A 102 1.26 -0.45 -6.93
C THR A 102 1.14 0.95 -6.32
N HIS A 103 2.02 1.32 -5.38
CA HIS A 103 2.06 2.67 -4.79
C HIS A 103 2.50 3.75 -5.77
N ALA A 104 3.26 3.38 -6.81
CA ALA A 104 3.58 4.30 -7.91
C ALA A 104 2.32 4.82 -8.62
N TYR A 105 1.22 4.05 -8.61
CA TYR A 105 -0.03 4.49 -9.22
C TYR A 105 -0.80 5.51 -8.37
N LEU A 106 -0.36 5.72 -7.13
CA LEU A 106 -0.91 6.69 -6.18
C LEU A 106 -0.02 7.93 -6.04
N ASP A 107 0.96 8.11 -6.94
CA ASP A 107 2.03 9.12 -6.83
C ASP A 107 2.82 9.03 -5.52
N LEU A 108 2.97 7.82 -4.99
CA LEU A 108 3.74 7.53 -3.79
C LEU A 108 5.00 6.73 -4.10
N SER A 109 5.96 6.77 -3.18
CA SER A 109 7.14 5.92 -3.29
C SER A 109 6.77 4.43 -3.18
N PRO A 110 7.22 3.57 -4.11
CA PRO A 110 7.18 2.11 -3.95
C PRO A 110 8.03 1.59 -2.77
N GLY A 111 8.88 2.46 -2.23
CA GLY A 111 9.76 2.18 -1.10
C GLY A 111 9.04 2.38 0.24
N LEU A 112 9.45 3.40 0.99
CA LEU A 112 9.01 3.60 2.37
C LEU A 112 7.53 4.01 2.47
N ASP A 113 6.97 4.70 1.48
CA ASP A 113 5.54 5.03 1.48
C ASP A 113 4.63 3.80 1.35
N PHE A 114 5.07 2.71 0.68
CA PHE A 114 4.31 1.45 0.61
C PHE A 114 3.97 0.87 2.00
N GLU A 115 4.88 1.01 2.95
CA GLU A 115 4.78 0.44 4.29
C GLU A 115 4.46 1.48 5.38
N THR A 116 4.38 2.76 5.02
CA THR A 116 4.05 3.86 5.95
C THR A 116 2.81 4.64 5.57
N ARG A 117 2.32 4.56 4.33
CA ARG A 117 1.07 5.16 3.86
C ARG A 117 0.13 4.07 3.37
N ILE A 118 -0.75 3.63 4.25
CA ILE A 118 -1.69 2.53 3.99
C ILE A 118 -3.06 3.12 3.72
N PHE A 119 -3.72 2.66 2.67
CA PHE A 119 -5.09 3.08 2.38
C PHE A 119 -6.05 1.95 2.73
N ARG A 120 -6.99 2.20 3.62
CA ARG A 120 -8.00 1.25 4.07
C ARG A 120 -9.30 1.43 3.30
N LYS A 121 -10.05 0.34 3.11
CA LYS A 121 -11.37 0.32 2.47
C LYS A 121 -12.48 0.09 3.52
N PRO A 122 -12.88 1.10 4.29
CA PRO A 122 -13.84 0.92 5.39
C PRO A 122 -15.22 0.43 4.92
N ASN A 123 -15.60 0.73 3.68
CA ASN A 123 -16.86 0.31 3.06
C ASN A 123 -16.76 -1.07 2.36
N ALA A 124 -15.68 -1.84 2.56
CA ALA A 124 -15.46 -3.09 1.83
C ALA A 124 -16.59 -4.11 1.99
N ALA A 125 -17.14 -4.28 3.19
CA ALA A 125 -18.23 -5.22 3.45
C ALA A 125 -19.55 -4.79 2.78
N GLU A 126 -19.85 -3.50 2.76
CA GLU A 126 -21.03 -2.95 2.07
C GLU A 126 -20.94 -3.21 0.56
N LEU A 127 -19.80 -2.84 -0.03
CA LEU A 127 -19.53 -3.07 -1.45
C LEU A 127 -19.60 -4.56 -1.79
N LEU A 128 -19.02 -5.41 -0.94
CA LEU A 128 -19.02 -6.86 -1.16
C LEU A 128 -20.45 -7.41 -1.18
N ARG A 129 -21.25 -7.05 -0.18
CA ARG A 129 -22.66 -7.49 -0.11
C ARG A 129 -23.44 -7.04 -1.34
N ALA A 130 -23.21 -5.82 -1.81
CA ALA A 130 -23.85 -5.30 -3.02
C ALA A 130 -23.44 -6.10 -4.26
N GLU A 131 -22.14 -6.36 -4.45
CA GLU A 131 -21.62 -7.11 -5.60
C GLU A 131 -22.08 -8.58 -5.59
N LEU A 132 -22.06 -9.27 -4.44
CA LEU A 132 -22.52 -10.65 -4.31
C LEU A 132 -24.04 -10.80 -4.55
N SER A 133 -24.81 -9.72 -4.33
CA SER A 133 -26.26 -9.71 -4.52
C SER A 133 -26.68 -9.47 -5.98
N GLU A 134 -25.73 -9.16 -6.88
CA GLU A 134 -26.05 -8.99 -8.29
C GLU A 134 -26.54 -10.31 -8.93
N ARG A 135 -27.67 -10.27 -9.65
CA ARG A 135 -28.25 -11.46 -10.32
C ARG A 135 -27.31 -12.21 -11.26
N ARG A 136 -26.28 -11.53 -11.75
CA ARG A 136 -25.28 -12.00 -12.71
C ARG A 136 -23.99 -12.47 -12.02
N TYR A 137 -23.86 -12.26 -10.71
CA TYR A 137 -22.76 -12.79 -9.94
C TYR A 137 -22.85 -14.32 -9.87
N LYS A 138 -21.76 -15.00 -10.21
CA LYS A 138 -21.64 -16.46 -10.13
C LYS A 138 -20.59 -16.80 -9.10
N ALA A 139 -20.91 -17.48 -8.00
CA ALA A 139 -19.93 -17.82 -6.97
C ALA A 139 -18.74 -18.60 -7.55
N GLY A 140 -17.55 -18.35 -7.02
CA GLY A 140 -16.29 -18.98 -7.45
C GLY A 140 -15.18 -18.76 -6.41
N PRO A 141 -14.02 -19.42 -6.51
CA PRO A 141 -12.93 -19.23 -5.56
C PRO A 141 -12.52 -17.76 -5.43
N LEU A 142 -12.53 -17.23 -4.21
CA LEU A 142 -12.14 -15.86 -3.91
C LEU A 142 -10.97 -15.83 -2.94
N VAL A 143 -9.95 -15.04 -3.25
CA VAL A 143 -8.75 -14.93 -2.40
C VAL A 143 -8.66 -13.55 -1.76
N VAL A 144 -8.49 -13.51 -0.44
CA VAL A 144 -8.26 -12.27 0.30
C VAL A 144 -6.76 -12.12 0.59
N GLY A 145 -6.22 -10.92 0.34
CA GLY A 145 -4.84 -10.59 0.74
C GLY A 145 -3.75 -10.94 -0.28
N ILE A 146 -4.04 -10.83 -1.58
CA ILE A 146 -3.03 -11.11 -2.63
C ILE A 146 -1.96 -10.03 -2.68
N ASN A 147 -2.37 -8.75 -2.69
CA ASN A 147 -1.48 -7.60 -2.93
C ASN A 147 -1.11 -6.88 -1.62
N THR A 148 -1.71 -7.28 -0.51
CA THR A 148 -1.42 -6.80 0.83
C THR A 148 -1.75 -7.91 1.81
N ASP A 149 -1.12 -7.89 2.97
CA ASP A 149 -1.49 -8.76 4.06
C ASP A 149 -2.87 -8.36 4.64
N ALA A 150 -3.80 -9.32 4.70
CA ALA A 150 -5.16 -9.10 5.19
C ALA A 150 -5.23 -8.90 6.73
N TYR A 151 -4.24 -9.38 7.48
CA TYR A 151 -4.12 -9.31 8.92
C TYR A 151 -2.91 -8.49 9.39
N GLN A 152 -2.48 -7.51 8.59
CA GLN A 152 -1.44 -6.56 8.99
C GLN A 152 -1.79 -5.85 10.31
N PRO A 153 -0.81 -5.31 11.06
CA PRO A 153 -1.02 -4.74 12.40
C PRO A 153 -2.24 -3.83 12.56
N THR A 154 -2.56 -2.98 11.57
CA THR A 154 -3.76 -2.13 11.59
C THR A 154 -5.10 -2.88 11.63
N GLU A 155 -5.17 -4.11 11.15
CA GLU A 155 -6.40 -4.93 11.16
C GLU A 155 -6.89 -5.20 12.59
N LYS A 156 -5.99 -5.17 13.59
CA LYS A 156 -6.37 -5.29 15.02
C LYS A 156 -7.43 -4.27 15.42
N THR A 157 -7.38 -3.05 14.86
CA THR A 157 -8.32 -1.97 15.13
C THR A 157 -9.36 -1.80 14.03
N GLU A 158 -8.95 -1.90 12.76
CA GLU A 158 -9.82 -1.61 11.60
C GLU A 158 -10.85 -2.71 11.34
N ARG A 159 -10.51 -3.98 11.60
CA ARG A 159 -11.42 -5.15 11.48
C ARG A 159 -12.11 -5.26 10.11
N ILE A 160 -11.49 -4.74 9.05
CA ILE A 160 -12.07 -4.72 7.70
C ILE A 160 -12.08 -6.13 7.12
N THR A 161 -10.99 -6.88 7.26
CA THR A 161 -10.93 -8.29 6.86
C THR A 161 -11.98 -9.10 7.60
N ARG A 162 -12.17 -8.86 8.91
CA ARG A 162 -13.27 -9.48 9.66
C ARG A 162 -14.63 -9.19 9.03
N SER A 163 -14.96 -7.93 8.75
CA SER A 163 -16.26 -7.59 8.14
C SER A 163 -16.47 -8.21 6.75
N ILE A 164 -15.40 -8.33 5.95
CA ILE A 164 -15.42 -9.05 4.67
C ILE A 164 -15.77 -10.53 4.89
N LEU A 165 -15.12 -11.19 5.85
CA LEU A 165 -15.35 -12.60 6.14
C LEU A 165 -16.76 -12.87 6.69
N GLU A 166 -17.31 -11.95 7.48
CA GLU A 166 -18.70 -12.02 7.95
C GLU A 166 -19.68 -12.03 6.76
N VAL A 167 -19.49 -11.15 5.77
CA VAL A 167 -20.30 -11.16 4.53
C VAL A 167 -20.10 -12.44 3.74
N LEU A 168 -18.85 -12.90 3.55
CA LEU A 168 -18.59 -14.14 2.81
C LEU A 168 -19.23 -15.36 3.50
N HIS A 169 -19.24 -15.37 4.84
CA HIS A 169 -19.90 -16.40 5.62
C HIS A 169 -21.42 -16.39 5.43
N GLU A 170 -22.06 -15.22 5.48
CA GLU A 170 -23.51 -15.06 5.23
C GLU A 170 -23.91 -15.62 3.85
N PHE A 171 -23.10 -15.35 2.82
CA PHE A 171 -23.33 -15.81 1.46
C PHE A 171 -22.84 -17.25 1.21
N ARG A 172 -22.22 -17.90 2.22
CA ARG A 172 -21.55 -19.20 2.11
C ARG A 172 -20.58 -19.25 0.92
N HIS A 173 -19.89 -18.14 0.68
CA HIS A 173 -18.99 -17.97 -0.45
C HIS A 173 -17.61 -18.59 -0.14
N PRO A 174 -17.04 -19.42 -1.03
CA PRO A 174 -15.72 -19.99 -0.79
C PRO A 174 -14.66 -18.89 -0.73
N VAL A 175 -13.75 -19.02 0.23
CA VAL A 175 -12.68 -18.04 0.46
C VAL A 175 -11.37 -18.71 0.88
N SER A 176 -10.26 -18.20 0.34
CA SER A 176 -8.89 -18.47 0.81
C SER A 176 -8.25 -17.16 1.25
N ILE A 177 -7.31 -17.22 2.19
CA ILE A 177 -6.61 -16.03 2.71
C ILE A 177 -5.11 -16.22 2.57
N ILE A 178 -4.42 -15.15 2.18
CA ILE A 178 -2.95 -15.05 2.15
C ILE A 178 -2.53 -13.97 3.16
N THR A 179 -1.55 -14.30 4.01
CA THR A 179 -0.94 -13.45 5.04
C THR A 179 0.50 -13.89 5.23
#